data_AF-A0A433SZ13-F1
#
_entry.id   AF-A0A433SZ13-F1
#
_cell.length_a   1.000
_cell.length_b   1.000
_cell.length_c   1.000
_cell.angle_alpha   90.00
_cell.angle_beta   90.00
_cell.angle_gamma   90.00
#
_symmetry.space_group_name_H-M   'P 1'
#
loop_
_entity.id
_entity.type
_entity.pdbx_description
1 polymer ?
#
loop_
_entity_poly.entity_id
_entity_poly.type
_entity_poly.pdbx_seq_one_letter_code
_entity_poly.pdbx_strand_id
1 'polypeptide(L)'
;RHSFTEKQWRDIANYSWELSPTLAVYLPFRFRNCETLRKEATRLVSINPDSVSHIPEAINFLVTATSVEMDVPELSHIMTWEKVSPVLALSYFSRLYPPHPLTAQFAIRVLRAQPSEVLLFYIPQIVQALRYDPMGYVSEFILWAAGKSQLLAHQLLWNMKTNIYHDEEATMKDEFIGTKLEEMIEEICKNLSGSALSFYKREFEFFGEITNISGII
;
A
#
# COMPACT_ATOMS: atom_id res chain seq x y z
N ARG A 1 3.63 -25.77 33.55
CA ARG A 1 3.62 -25.77 32.06
C ARG A 1 5.08 -25.79 31.63
N HIS A 2 5.54 -26.86 30.96
CA HIS A 2 6.92 -26.90 30.47
C HIS A 2 7.08 -25.84 29.36
N SER A 3 7.92 -24.84 29.61
CA SER A 3 8.33 -23.89 28.59
C SER A 3 9.40 -24.54 27.74
N PHE A 4 9.22 -24.55 26.42
CA PHE A 4 10.26 -24.95 25.49
C PHE A 4 11.46 -23.99 25.61
N THR A 5 12.66 -24.53 25.44
CA THR A 5 13.90 -23.75 25.33
C THR A 5 14.05 -23.16 23.92
N GLU A 6 14.89 -22.14 23.76
CA GLU A 6 15.16 -21.55 22.43
C GLU A 6 15.69 -22.58 21.42
N LYS A 7 16.54 -23.52 21.88
CA LYS A 7 17.05 -24.60 21.03
C LYS A 7 15.90 -25.47 20.51
N GLN A 8 14.99 -25.87 21.39
CA GLN A 8 13.83 -26.68 21.01
C GLN A 8 12.93 -25.93 20.01
N TRP A 9 12.74 -24.62 20.17
CA TRP A 9 11.99 -23.82 19.20
C TRP A 9 12.65 -23.76 17.83
N ARG A 10 13.97 -23.62 17.77
CA ARG A 10 14.71 -23.69 16.49
C ARG A 10 14.58 -25.06 15.85
N ASP A 11 14.73 -26.13 16.63
CA ASP A 11 14.60 -27.50 16.13
C ASP A 11 13.18 -27.72 15.56
N ILE A 12 12.14 -27.27 16.27
CA ILE A 12 10.75 -27.33 15.81
C ILE A 12 10.56 -26.57 14.48
N ALA A 13 11.11 -25.36 14.35
CA ALA A 13 10.99 -24.58 13.11
C ALA A 13 11.67 -25.29 11.93
N ASN A 14 12.88 -25.83 12.13
CA ASN A 14 13.61 -26.57 11.09
C ASN A 14 12.88 -27.86 10.69
N TYR A 15 12.46 -28.69 11.65
CA TYR A 15 11.69 -29.90 11.34
C TYR A 15 10.36 -29.58 10.64
N SER A 16 9.71 -28.49 11.04
CA SER A 16 8.47 -28.06 10.38
C SER A 16 8.72 -27.62 8.94
N TRP A 17 9.85 -26.97 8.67
CA TRP A 17 10.22 -26.56 7.32
C TRP A 17 10.55 -27.74 6.41
N GLU A 18 11.30 -28.72 6.92
CA GLU A 18 11.60 -29.96 6.19
C GLU A 18 10.34 -30.74 5.85
N LEU A 19 9.35 -30.75 6.76
CA LEU A 19 8.07 -31.41 6.52
C LEU A 19 7.19 -30.61 5.54
N SER A 20 7.04 -29.30 5.77
CA SER A 20 6.23 -28.40 4.95
C SER A 20 6.61 -26.94 5.23
N PRO A 21 7.17 -26.21 4.25
CA PRO A 21 7.47 -24.79 4.39
C PRO A 21 6.25 -23.95 4.80
N THR A 22 5.06 -24.31 4.32
CA THR A 22 3.79 -23.69 4.71
C THR A 22 3.53 -23.80 6.22
N LEU A 23 3.78 -24.98 6.81
CA LEU A 23 3.62 -25.17 8.25
C LEU A 23 4.56 -24.26 9.04
N ALA A 24 5.82 -24.21 8.64
CA ALA A 24 6.83 -23.36 9.28
C ALA A 24 6.47 -21.88 9.21
N VAL A 25 5.94 -21.40 8.08
CA VAL A 25 5.44 -20.02 7.92
C VAL A 25 4.34 -19.69 8.93
N TYR A 26 3.38 -20.59 9.15
CA TYR A 26 2.25 -20.32 10.05
C TYR A 26 2.53 -20.55 11.54
N LEU A 27 3.66 -21.17 11.91
CA LEU A 27 4.03 -21.39 13.31
C LEU A 27 4.18 -20.10 14.13
N PRO A 28 4.93 -19.07 13.66
CA PRO A 28 5.01 -17.79 14.37
C PRO A 28 3.67 -17.06 14.54
N PHE A 29 2.69 -17.30 13.65
CA PHE A 29 1.34 -16.71 13.78
C PHE A 29 0.52 -17.35 14.91
N ARG A 30 0.75 -18.64 15.17
CA ARG A 30 0.17 -19.37 16.30
C ARG A 30 0.86 -19.00 17.62
N PHE A 31 2.19 -18.93 17.62
CA PHE A 31 3.01 -18.64 18.80
C PHE A 31 3.59 -17.21 18.76
N ARG A 32 2.71 -16.22 18.79
CA ARG A 32 3.05 -14.80 18.53
C ARG A 32 4.15 -14.21 19.42
N ASN A 33 4.29 -14.73 20.65
CA ASN A 33 5.26 -14.23 21.63
C ASN A 33 6.63 -14.93 21.54
N CYS A 34 6.82 -15.85 20.58
CA CYS A 34 8.07 -16.58 20.42
C CYS A 34 8.96 -15.91 19.36
N GLU A 35 9.86 -15.05 19.82
CA GLU A 35 10.79 -14.35 18.94
C GLU A 35 11.78 -15.30 18.25
N THR A 36 12.17 -16.39 18.92
CA THR A 36 13.05 -17.41 18.32
C THR A 36 12.43 -18.05 17.09
N LEU A 37 11.13 -18.38 17.12
CA LEU A 37 10.41 -18.91 15.96
C LEU A 37 10.33 -17.90 14.83
N ARG A 38 10.06 -16.62 15.15
CA ARG A 38 10.01 -15.55 14.14
C ARG A 38 11.36 -15.40 13.44
N LYS A 39 12.46 -15.32 14.20
CA LYS A 39 13.82 -15.21 13.66
C LYS A 39 14.18 -16.40 12.78
N GLU A 40 13.85 -17.62 13.23
CA GLU A 40 14.15 -18.82 12.47
C GLU A 40 13.31 -18.94 11.20
N ALA A 41 12.03 -18.57 11.25
CA ALA A 41 11.18 -18.47 10.06
C ALA A 41 11.71 -17.42 9.07
N THR A 42 12.11 -16.24 9.54
CA THR A 42 12.79 -15.22 8.72
C THR A 42 14.03 -15.79 8.04
N ARG A 43 14.92 -16.43 8.79
CA ARG A 43 16.13 -17.06 8.23
C ARG A 43 15.78 -18.09 7.15
N LEU A 44 14.83 -18.98 7.41
CA LEU A 44 14.44 -20.04 6.48
C LEU A 44 13.78 -19.50 5.21
N VAL A 45 12.92 -18.49 5.34
CA VAL A 45 12.28 -17.80 4.21
C VAL A 45 13.31 -17.07 3.35
N SER A 46 14.28 -16.39 3.96
CA SER A 46 15.36 -15.72 3.22
C SER A 46 16.26 -16.69 2.47
N ILE A 47 16.51 -17.89 3.00
CA ILE A 47 17.36 -18.89 2.33
C ILE A 47 16.62 -19.57 1.17
N ASN A 48 15.32 -19.86 1.34
CA ASN A 48 14.52 -20.63 0.36
C ASN A 48 13.20 -19.91 0.01
N PRO A 49 13.24 -18.68 -0.54
CA PRO A 49 12.05 -17.88 -0.80
C PRO A 49 11.09 -18.54 -1.80
N ASP A 50 11.62 -19.23 -2.81
CA ASP A 50 10.82 -19.90 -3.84
C ASP A 50 9.89 -20.99 -3.28
N SER A 51 10.23 -21.57 -2.13
CA SER A 51 9.42 -22.60 -1.48
C SER A 51 8.13 -22.05 -0.85
N VAL A 52 8.06 -20.72 -0.66
CA VAL A 52 6.96 -20.06 0.06
C VAL A 52 6.41 -18.82 -0.65
N SER A 53 6.94 -18.48 -1.82
CA SER A 53 6.55 -17.29 -2.59
C SER A 53 5.06 -17.27 -2.98
N HIS A 54 4.46 -18.45 -3.11
CA HIS A 54 3.02 -18.64 -3.35
C HIS A 54 2.14 -18.36 -2.12
N ILE A 55 2.73 -18.11 -0.95
CA ILE A 55 2.03 -17.86 0.32
C ILE A 55 2.10 -16.36 0.63
N PRO A 56 0.98 -15.61 0.56
CA PRO A 56 0.98 -14.18 0.81
C PRO A 56 1.52 -13.80 2.19
N GLU A 57 1.20 -14.57 3.24
CA GLU A 57 1.60 -14.23 4.61
C GLU A 57 3.11 -14.38 4.85
N ALA A 58 3.79 -15.22 4.07
CA ALA A 58 5.21 -15.48 4.21
C ALA A 58 6.07 -14.25 3.84
N ILE A 59 5.53 -13.31 3.07
CA ILE A 59 6.22 -12.07 2.68
C ILE A 59 6.66 -11.24 3.89
N ASN A 60 5.96 -11.33 5.02
CA ASN A 60 6.27 -10.58 6.25
C ASN A 60 7.59 -11.02 6.89
N PHE A 61 8.12 -12.18 6.49
CA PHE A 61 9.42 -12.67 6.91
C PHE A 61 10.54 -12.24 5.98
N LEU A 62 10.23 -11.99 4.69
CA LEU A 62 11.17 -11.48 3.69
C LEU A 62 11.29 -9.94 3.76
N VAL A 63 10.15 -9.27 3.83
CA VAL A 63 10.01 -7.81 3.78
C VAL A 63 9.74 -7.26 5.17
N THR A 64 10.80 -6.80 5.81
CA THR A 64 10.81 -6.17 7.13
C THR A 64 11.40 -4.77 7.00
N ALA A 65 11.11 -3.85 7.93
CA ALA A 65 11.70 -2.50 7.89
C ALA A 65 13.24 -2.57 7.79
N THR A 66 13.86 -3.47 8.56
CA THR A 66 15.31 -3.69 8.55
C THR A 66 15.81 -4.31 7.25
N SER A 67 15.12 -5.29 6.66
CA SER A 67 15.58 -5.89 5.40
C SER A 67 15.48 -4.91 4.22
N VAL A 68 14.50 -4.00 4.25
CA VAL A 68 14.37 -2.93 3.27
C VAL A 68 15.40 -1.83 3.50
N GLU A 69 15.63 -1.42 4.76
CA GLU A 69 16.64 -0.41 5.13
C GLU A 69 18.06 -0.84 4.75
N MET A 70 18.37 -2.12 4.94
CA MET A 70 19.67 -2.70 4.63
C MET A 70 19.84 -3.09 3.15
N ASP A 71 18.79 -2.95 2.32
CA ASP A 71 18.75 -3.37 0.92
C ASP A 71 19.34 -4.77 0.71
N VAL A 72 18.81 -5.74 1.46
CA VAL A 72 19.35 -7.11 1.42
C VAL A 72 19.08 -7.76 0.05
N PRO A 73 20.03 -8.50 -0.53
CA PRO A 73 19.87 -9.10 -1.87
C PRO A 73 18.61 -9.97 -2.03
N GLU A 74 18.22 -10.66 -0.95
CA GLU A 74 17.05 -11.54 -0.90
C GLU A 74 15.75 -10.76 -1.15
N LEU A 75 15.71 -9.44 -0.93
CA LEU A 75 14.54 -8.62 -1.17
C LEU A 75 14.08 -8.66 -2.63
N SER A 76 14.98 -8.93 -3.58
CA SER A 76 14.66 -9.13 -5.01
C SER A 76 13.58 -10.18 -5.26
N HIS A 77 13.46 -11.20 -4.41
CA HIS A 77 12.44 -12.24 -4.51
C HIS A 77 11.00 -11.73 -4.30
N ILE A 78 10.82 -10.51 -3.75
CA ILE A 78 9.49 -9.90 -3.65
C ILE A 78 8.80 -9.77 -5.01
N MET A 79 9.58 -9.61 -6.09
CA MET A 79 9.05 -9.41 -7.45
C MET A 79 8.35 -10.65 -8.01
N THR A 80 8.62 -11.84 -7.48
CA THR A 80 7.95 -13.08 -7.89
C THR A 80 6.91 -13.55 -6.86
N TRP A 81 6.73 -12.81 -5.76
CA TRP A 81 5.81 -13.19 -4.68
C TRP A 81 4.34 -13.12 -5.10
N GLU A 82 3.51 -13.95 -4.47
CA GLU A 82 2.05 -13.91 -4.60
C GLU A 82 1.50 -12.57 -4.09
N LYS A 83 0.37 -12.13 -4.67
CA LYS A 83 -0.23 -10.84 -4.31
C LYS A 83 -0.73 -10.86 -2.87
N VAL A 84 -0.62 -9.72 -2.21
CA VAL A 84 -1.06 -9.52 -0.82
C VAL A 84 -2.31 -8.65 -0.76
N SER A 85 -2.84 -8.44 0.45
CA SER A 85 -3.94 -7.51 0.65
C SER A 85 -3.55 -6.07 0.28
N PRO A 86 -4.50 -5.22 -0.17
CA PRO A 86 -4.24 -3.80 -0.42
C PRO A 86 -3.68 -3.06 0.80
N VAL A 87 -4.12 -3.45 2.01
CA VAL A 87 -3.62 -2.88 3.27
C VAL A 87 -2.11 -3.09 3.43
N LEU A 88 -1.63 -4.32 3.19
CA LEU A 88 -0.20 -4.62 3.29
C LEU A 88 0.58 -3.91 2.17
N ALA A 89 0.06 -3.90 0.93
CA ALA A 89 0.70 -3.19 -0.18
C ALA A 89 0.83 -1.68 0.10
N LEU A 90 -0.22 -1.03 0.61
CA LEU A 90 -0.20 0.38 0.98
C LEU A 90 0.73 0.66 2.16
N SER A 91 0.97 -0.31 3.05
CA SER A 91 1.90 -0.12 4.16
C SER A 91 3.34 0.14 3.70
N TYR A 92 3.73 -0.32 2.50
CA TYR A 92 5.04 -0.02 1.90
C TYR A 92 5.18 1.44 1.45
N PHE A 93 4.08 2.19 1.39
CA PHE A 93 4.04 3.65 1.19
C PHE A 93 3.65 4.37 2.48
N SER A 94 4.20 3.93 3.61
CA SER A 94 3.95 4.53 4.92
C SER A 94 5.24 4.60 5.73
N ARG A 95 5.21 5.31 6.86
CA ARG A 95 6.33 5.37 7.82
C ARG A 95 6.79 4.02 8.39
N LEU A 96 6.06 2.93 8.15
CA LEU A 96 6.43 1.60 8.62
C LEU A 96 7.63 1.01 7.88
N TYR A 97 7.87 1.46 6.64
CA TYR A 97 8.95 0.97 5.81
C TYR A 97 9.70 2.15 5.17
N PRO A 98 11.03 2.08 5.04
CA PRO A 98 11.75 3.05 4.23
C PRO A 98 11.33 2.90 2.75
N PRO A 99 11.28 4.00 1.98
CA PRO A 99 10.96 3.95 0.55
C PRO A 99 11.98 3.10 -0.22
N HIS A 100 11.50 2.13 -0.99
CA HIS A 100 12.36 1.21 -1.74
C HIS A 100 11.74 0.82 -3.08
N PRO A 101 12.50 0.78 -4.20
CA PRO A 101 11.93 0.54 -5.53
C PRO A 101 11.24 -0.82 -5.65
N LEU A 102 11.81 -1.88 -5.07
CA LEU A 102 11.23 -3.23 -5.16
C LEU A 102 9.90 -3.35 -4.41
N THR A 103 9.80 -2.79 -3.20
CA THR A 103 8.56 -2.83 -2.42
C THR A 103 7.49 -1.95 -3.05
N ALA A 104 7.87 -0.79 -3.59
CA ALA A 104 6.98 0.09 -4.32
C ALA A 104 6.43 -0.57 -5.60
N GLN A 105 7.29 -1.15 -6.44
CA GLN A 105 6.86 -1.86 -7.66
C GLN A 105 5.93 -3.02 -7.34
N PHE A 106 6.27 -3.82 -6.32
CA PHE A 106 5.41 -4.89 -5.86
C PHE A 106 4.06 -4.36 -5.38
N ALA A 107 4.04 -3.30 -4.56
CA ALA A 107 2.81 -2.68 -4.07
C ALA A 107 1.93 -2.18 -5.22
N ILE A 108 2.50 -1.46 -6.19
CA ILE A 108 1.76 -0.99 -7.37
C ILE A 108 1.20 -2.17 -8.18
N ARG A 109 1.96 -3.26 -8.34
CA ARG A 109 1.48 -4.48 -9.00
C ARG A 109 0.27 -5.07 -8.28
N VAL A 110 0.30 -5.12 -6.95
CA VAL A 110 -0.81 -5.62 -6.12
C VAL A 110 -2.04 -4.71 -6.26
N LEU A 111 -1.86 -3.40 -6.23
CA LEU A 111 -2.94 -2.41 -6.35
C LEU A 111 -3.55 -2.40 -7.76
N ARG A 112 -2.73 -2.45 -8.82
CA ARG A 112 -3.20 -2.51 -10.22
C ARG A 112 -4.02 -3.77 -10.52
N ALA A 113 -3.79 -4.85 -9.77
CA ALA A 113 -4.54 -6.09 -9.88
C ALA A 113 -5.92 -6.05 -9.21
N GLN A 114 -6.23 -5.02 -8.41
CA GLN A 114 -7.51 -4.94 -7.72
C GLN A 114 -8.65 -4.50 -8.65
N PRO A 115 -9.88 -4.99 -8.43
CA PRO A 115 -11.08 -4.42 -9.03
C PRO A 115 -11.25 -2.94 -8.65
N SER A 116 -11.87 -2.16 -9.53
CA SER A 116 -12.11 -0.74 -9.28
C SER A 116 -12.94 -0.50 -8.02
N GLU A 117 -13.90 -1.38 -7.74
CA GLU A 117 -14.76 -1.34 -6.56
C GLU A 117 -13.95 -1.47 -5.27
N VAL A 118 -12.93 -2.34 -5.27
CA VAL A 118 -12.02 -2.50 -4.13
C VAL A 118 -11.17 -1.25 -3.95
N LEU A 119 -10.65 -0.67 -5.04
CA LEU A 119 -9.83 0.54 -4.99
C LEU A 119 -10.60 1.74 -4.43
N LEU A 120 -11.91 1.87 -4.71
CA LEU A 120 -12.75 2.94 -4.17
C LEU A 120 -12.68 3.00 -2.63
N PHE A 121 -12.72 1.85 -1.96
CA PHE A 121 -12.63 1.79 -0.49
C PHE A 121 -11.29 2.26 0.06
N TYR A 122 -10.22 2.19 -0.74
CA TYR A 122 -8.86 2.55 -0.33
C TYR A 122 -8.40 3.91 -0.83
N ILE A 123 -9.26 4.68 -1.51
CA ILE A 123 -8.90 6.02 -2.03
C ILE A 123 -8.31 6.93 -0.95
N PRO A 124 -8.90 7.06 0.25
CA PRO A 124 -8.31 7.89 1.29
C PRO A 124 -6.87 7.50 1.62
N GLN A 125 -6.58 6.19 1.71
CA GLN A 125 -5.25 5.68 2.03
C GLN A 125 -4.28 5.83 0.85
N ILE A 126 -4.76 5.67 -0.40
CA ILE A 126 -3.97 5.88 -1.62
C ILE A 126 -3.54 7.34 -1.73
N VAL A 127 -4.43 8.29 -1.47
CA VAL A 127 -4.08 9.73 -1.49
C VAL A 127 -3.08 10.05 -0.39
N GLN A 128 -3.26 9.52 0.82
CA GLN A 128 -2.30 9.71 1.92
C GLN A 128 -0.94 9.06 1.65
N ALA A 129 -0.88 7.99 0.85
CA ALA A 129 0.37 7.34 0.45
C ALA A 129 1.30 8.28 -0.36
N LEU A 130 0.77 9.35 -0.98
CA LEU A 130 1.59 10.37 -1.65
C LEU A 130 2.59 11.06 -0.70
N ARG A 131 2.32 11.08 0.61
CA ARG A 131 3.27 11.62 1.61
C ARG A 131 4.60 10.87 1.63
N TYR A 132 4.59 9.61 1.18
CA TYR A 132 5.73 8.69 1.24
C TYR A 132 6.09 8.17 -0.16
N ASP A 133 5.85 8.97 -1.20
CA ASP A 133 6.11 8.63 -2.61
C ASP A 133 7.26 9.43 -3.24
N PRO A 134 8.51 9.31 -2.76
CA PRO A 134 9.63 10.08 -3.30
C PRO A 134 10.01 9.68 -4.74
N MET A 135 9.56 8.50 -5.21
CA MET A 135 9.89 7.94 -6.52
C MET A 135 8.75 8.10 -7.54
N GLY A 136 7.58 8.61 -7.15
CA GLY A 136 6.45 8.88 -8.04
C GLY A 136 5.60 7.65 -8.41
N TYR A 137 5.77 6.50 -7.75
CA TYR A 137 5.01 5.28 -8.04
C TYR A 137 3.52 5.43 -7.69
N VAL A 138 3.21 6.06 -6.55
CA VAL A 138 1.82 6.31 -6.13
C VAL A 138 1.20 7.35 -7.05
N SER A 139 1.95 8.40 -7.40
CA SER A 139 1.53 9.43 -8.35
C SER A 139 1.15 8.83 -9.70
N GLU A 140 2.02 8.02 -10.31
CA GLU A 140 1.74 7.34 -11.58
C GLU A 140 0.54 6.38 -11.46
N PHE A 141 0.42 5.68 -10.33
CA PHE A 141 -0.71 4.79 -10.08
C PHE A 141 -2.05 5.54 -10.02
N ILE A 142 -2.10 6.72 -9.37
CA ILE A 142 -3.30 7.56 -9.31
C ILE A 142 -3.72 8.02 -10.71
N LEU A 143 -2.77 8.48 -11.52
CA LEU A 143 -3.07 8.90 -12.91
C LEU A 143 -3.61 7.73 -13.74
N TRP A 144 -2.99 6.55 -13.61
CA TRP A 144 -3.47 5.33 -14.27
C TRP A 144 -4.88 4.94 -13.80
N ALA A 145 -5.15 4.99 -12.49
CA ALA A 145 -6.44 4.62 -11.91
C ALA A 145 -7.56 5.58 -12.35
N ALA A 146 -7.26 6.88 -12.37
CA ALA A 146 -8.17 7.92 -12.87
C ALA A 146 -8.46 7.74 -14.38
N GLY A 147 -7.44 7.39 -15.19
CA GLY A 147 -7.63 7.10 -16.61
C GLY A 147 -8.46 5.83 -16.88
N LYS A 148 -8.43 4.86 -15.96
CA LYS A 148 -9.13 3.57 -16.10
C LYS A 148 -10.64 3.66 -15.82
N SER A 149 -11.05 4.51 -14.89
CA SER A 149 -12.46 4.62 -14.48
C SER A 149 -12.81 6.05 -14.10
N GLN A 150 -13.87 6.57 -14.71
CA GLN A 150 -14.42 7.90 -14.39
C GLN A 150 -14.85 8.00 -12.93
N LEU A 151 -15.43 6.93 -12.38
CA LEU A 151 -15.80 6.89 -10.96
C LEU A 151 -14.57 6.98 -10.06
N LEU A 152 -13.47 6.26 -10.39
CA LEU A 152 -12.21 6.40 -9.65
C LEU A 152 -11.64 7.80 -9.76
N ALA A 153 -11.60 8.38 -10.97
CA ALA A 153 -11.12 9.74 -11.19
C ALA A 153 -11.89 10.74 -10.32
N HIS A 154 -13.22 10.65 -10.32
CA HIS A 154 -14.07 11.55 -9.56
C HIS A 154 -13.81 11.44 -8.04
N GLN A 155 -13.80 10.22 -7.51
CA GLN A 155 -13.55 9.99 -6.07
C GLN A 155 -12.13 10.39 -5.64
N LEU A 156 -11.12 10.19 -6.51
CA LEU A 156 -9.76 10.67 -6.28
C LEU A 156 -9.74 12.20 -6.23
N LEU A 157 -10.37 12.88 -7.20
CA LEU A 157 -10.41 14.34 -7.25
C LEU A 157 -11.13 14.95 -6.03
N TRP A 158 -12.24 14.35 -5.60
CA TRP A 158 -12.90 14.73 -4.35
C TRP A 158 -11.98 14.56 -3.15
N ASN A 159 -11.42 13.37 -2.96
CA ASN A 159 -10.57 13.12 -1.80
C ASN A 159 -9.33 14.02 -1.79
N MET A 160 -8.73 14.29 -2.95
CA MET A 160 -7.60 15.22 -3.04
C MET A 160 -8.04 16.64 -2.66
N LYS A 161 -9.14 17.16 -3.21
CA LYS A 161 -9.64 18.51 -2.86
C LYS A 161 -9.92 18.68 -1.37
N THR A 162 -10.49 17.68 -0.71
CA THR A 162 -10.75 17.72 0.74
C THR A 162 -9.50 17.61 1.60
N ASN A 163 -8.35 17.24 1.02
CA ASN A 163 -7.08 17.05 1.74
C ASN A 163 -5.99 18.06 1.35
N ILE A 164 -6.26 19.03 0.46
CA ILE A 164 -5.31 20.12 0.15
C ILE A 164 -5.07 20.98 1.38
N TYR A 165 -6.12 21.22 2.18
CA TYR A 165 -6.11 22.09 3.34
C TYR A 165 -6.49 21.31 4.60
N HIS A 166 -5.93 21.72 5.74
CA HIS A 166 -6.26 21.15 7.05
C HIS A 166 -7.51 21.75 7.67
N ASP A 167 -7.86 22.97 7.27
CA ASP A 167 -8.99 23.74 7.74
C ASP A 167 -10.13 23.82 6.73
N GLU A 168 -11.31 24.15 7.22
CA GLU A 168 -12.52 24.31 6.41
C GLU A 168 -12.51 25.59 5.56
N GLU A 169 -11.74 26.60 5.99
CA GLU A 169 -11.66 27.92 5.36
C GLU A 169 -10.65 27.97 4.20
N ALA A 170 -9.97 26.85 3.92
CA ALA A 170 -8.93 26.72 2.90
C ALA A 170 -7.77 27.72 3.07
N THR A 171 -7.34 27.97 4.31
CA THR A 171 -6.23 28.88 4.64
C THR A 171 -4.95 28.15 5.05
N MET A 172 -5.07 26.98 5.67
CA MET A 172 -3.96 26.17 6.16
C MET A 172 -3.69 24.99 5.22
N LYS A 173 -2.96 25.27 4.14
CA LYS A 173 -2.56 24.23 3.17
C LYS A 173 -1.66 23.17 3.82
N ASP A 174 -1.88 21.90 3.46
CA ASP A 174 -1.06 20.78 3.90
C ASP A 174 0.38 20.94 3.40
N GLU A 175 1.31 21.03 4.36
CA GLU A 175 2.72 21.33 4.09
C GLU A 175 3.48 20.20 3.38
N PHE A 176 2.98 18.95 3.48
CA PHE A 176 3.66 17.78 2.91
C PHE A 176 3.16 17.44 1.51
N ILE A 177 1.84 17.46 1.30
CA ILE A 177 1.23 17.02 0.04
C ILE A 177 0.32 18.04 -0.62
N GLY A 178 -0.03 19.16 0.02
CA GLY A 178 -1.02 20.09 -0.52
C GLY A 178 -0.71 20.56 -1.94
N THR A 179 0.56 20.94 -2.21
CA THR A 179 1.00 21.32 -3.56
C THR A 179 0.97 20.14 -4.53
N LYS A 180 1.38 18.96 -4.08
CA LYS A 180 1.35 17.74 -4.89
C LYS A 180 -0.08 17.36 -5.27
N LEU A 181 -1.05 17.53 -4.36
CA LEU A 181 -2.46 17.25 -4.62
C LEU A 181 -3.04 18.18 -5.70
N GLU A 182 -2.70 19.48 -5.66
CA GLU A 182 -3.09 20.44 -6.71
C GLU A 182 -2.53 20.05 -8.08
N GLU A 183 -1.22 19.74 -8.15
CA GLU A 183 -0.56 19.27 -9.39
C GLU A 183 -1.25 18.01 -9.95
N MET A 184 -1.53 17.04 -9.09
CA MET A 184 -2.20 15.79 -9.45
C MET A 184 -3.64 16.04 -9.95
N ILE A 185 -4.38 16.95 -9.30
CA ILE A 185 -5.73 17.34 -9.76
C ILE A 185 -5.67 17.95 -11.15
N GLU A 186 -4.72 18.87 -11.40
CA GLU A 186 -4.54 19.45 -12.72
C GLU A 186 -4.20 18.40 -13.77
N GLU A 187 -3.29 17.47 -13.46
CA GLU A 187 -2.85 16.45 -14.39
C GLU A 187 -3.98 15.46 -14.74
N ILE A 188 -4.77 15.03 -13.75
CA ILE A 188 -5.98 14.24 -14.01
C ILE A 188 -6.94 15.02 -14.89
N CYS A 189 -7.21 16.29 -14.59
CA CYS A 189 -8.14 17.11 -15.36
C CYS A 189 -7.65 17.35 -16.81
N LYS A 190 -6.34 17.49 -17.02
CA LYS A 190 -5.72 17.61 -18.36
C LYS A 190 -5.89 16.32 -19.18
N ASN A 191 -5.83 15.16 -18.51
CA ASN A 191 -5.99 13.85 -19.14
C ASN A 191 -7.47 13.47 -19.39
N LEU A 192 -8.42 14.11 -18.71
CA LEU A 192 -9.84 13.98 -19.02
C LEU A 192 -10.16 14.69 -20.36
N SER A 193 -10.80 13.99 -21.28
CA SER A 193 -11.19 14.55 -22.59
C SER A 193 -12.66 14.27 -22.94
N GLY A 194 -13.20 15.07 -23.87
CA GLY A 194 -14.54 14.89 -24.42
C GLY A 194 -15.65 14.92 -23.36
N SER A 195 -16.52 13.91 -23.40
CA SER A 195 -17.69 13.80 -22.51
C SER A 195 -17.32 13.65 -21.03
N ALA A 196 -16.16 13.04 -20.73
CA ALA A 196 -15.69 12.83 -19.36
C ALA A 196 -15.34 14.15 -18.66
N LEU A 197 -14.60 15.03 -19.34
CA LEU A 197 -14.27 16.35 -18.81
C LEU A 197 -15.53 17.21 -18.64
N SER A 198 -16.45 17.16 -19.59
CA SER A 198 -17.73 17.89 -19.49
C SER A 198 -18.59 17.39 -18.34
N PHE A 199 -18.62 16.07 -18.11
CA PHE A 199 -19.31 15.47 -16.97
C PHE A 199 -18.70 15.92 -15.65
N TYR A 200 -17.37 15.80 -15.49
CA TYR A 200 -16.65 16.27 -14.32
C TYR A 200 -16.93 17.75 -14.00
N LYS A 201 -16.81 18.64 -15.00
CA LYS A 201 -17.05 20.08 -14.79
C LYS A 201 -18.47 20.37 -14.30
N ARG A 202 -19.48 19.80 -14.97
CA ARG A 202 -20.89 20.00 -14.58
C ARG A 202 -21.18 19.46 -13.19
N GLU A 203 -20.66 18.28 -12.87
CA GLU A 203 -20.90 17.64 -11.58
C GLU A 203 -20.28 18.45 -10.43
N PHE A 204 -19.02 18.88 -10.59
CA PHE A 204 -18.35 19.70 -9.58
C PHE A 204 -18.96 21.09 -9.43
N GLU A 205 -19.38 21.73 -10.52
CA GLU A 205 -20.09 23.01 -10.48
C GLU A 205 -21.41 22.88 -9.73
N PHE A 206 -22.22 21.87 -10.08
CA PHE A 206 -23.50 21.59 -9.43
C PHE A 206 -23.37 21.34 -7.92
N PHE A 207 -22.44 20.46 -7.50
CA PHE A 207 -22.21 20.21 -6.08
C PHE A 207 -21.60 21.42 -5.36
N GLY A 208 -20.78 22.21 -6.04
CA GLY A 208 -20.25 23.47 -5.51
C GLY A 208 -21.36 24.48 -5.22
N GLU A 209 -22.32 24.64 -6.13
CA GLU A 209 -23.49 25.50 -5.92
C GLU A 209 -24.33 25.05 -4.71
N ILE A 210 -24.61 23.74 -4.60
CA ILE A 210 -25.34 23.18 -3.46
C ILE A 210 -24.60 23.43 -2.15
N THR A 211 -23.29 23.20 -2.14
CA THR A 211 -22.46 23.38 -0.94
C THR A 211 -22.44 24.86 -0.52
N ASN A 212 -22.37 25.78 -1.49
CA ASN A 212 -22.41 27.22 -1.22
C ASN A 212 -23.76 27.65 -0.65
N ILE A 213 -24.88 27.15 -1.19
CA ILE A 213 -26.22 27.40 -0.62
C ILE A 213 -26.28 26.91 0.83
N SER A 214 -25.75 25.70 1.10
CA SER A 214 -25.74 25.14 2.45
C SER A 214 -24.82 25.90 3.40
N GLY A 215 -23.73 26.50 2.93
CA GLY A 215 -22.81 27.29 3.76
C GLY A 215 -23.34 28.68 4.14
N ILE A 216 -24.40 29.15 3.48
CA ILE A 216 -25.06 30.44 3.78
C ILE A 216 -26.16 30.29 4.86
N ILE A 217 -26.68 29.07 5.07
CA ILE A 217 -27.76 28.75 6.02
C ILE A 217 -27.19 28.31 7.36
#